data_AF-A0A6V7UJ08-F1
#
_entry.id   AF-A0A6V7UJ08-F1
#
_cell.length_a   1.000
_cell.length_b   1.000
_cell.length_c   1.000
_cell.angle_alpha   90.00
_cell.angle_beta   90.00
_cell.angle_gamma   90.00
#
_symmetry.space_group_name_H-M   'P 1'
#
loop_
_entity.id
_entity.type
_entity.pdbx_description
1 polymer ?
#
loop_
_entity_poly.entity_id
_entity_poly.type
_entity_poly.pdbx_seq_one_letter_code
_entity_poly.pdbx_strand_id
1 'polypeptide(L)'
;MLGIPLYFAFTADIQDRIDQLIFVWLYGLIFNKKRHQIKIARWKKFLVTIFIAVSYLFVQGAITMYLESKEECGGRWTYMVAVYFVFQSAALIGFGDLTASRSLYLTVHLPMLIIGQVLLQSLFAEAIKYIRYKFPLWVENAWDAFMKAAFNKNPPNMIKFPQETQPSARPKKKKEKAISNKANNKKMVRV
;
A
#
# COMPACT_ATOMS: atom_id res chain seq x y z
N MET A 1 1.69 31.98 0.47
CA MET A 1 2.08 30.58 0.72
C MET A 1 0.92 29.65 1.12
N LEU A 2 -0.31 30.13 1.27
CA LEU A 2 -1.47 29.29 1.65
C LEU A 2 -1.93 28.31 0.55
N GLY A 3 -1.51 28.50 -0.71
CA GLY A 3 -1.99 27.71 -1.84
C GLY A 3 -1.60 26.23 -1.80
N ILE A 4 -0.36 25.91 -1.41
CA ILE A 4 0.12 24.51 -1.43
C ILE A 4 -0.60 23.66 -0.36
N PRO A 5 -0.69 24.08 0.92
CA PRO A 5 -1.44 23.32 1.92
C PRO A 5 -2.93 23.20 1.59
N LEU A 6 -3.54 24.28 1.09
CA LEU A 6 -4.94 24.27 0.67
C LEU A 6 -5.18 23.27 -0.48
N TYR A 7 -4.26 23.24 -1.45
CA TYR A 7 -4.33 22.31 -2.55
C TYR A 7 -4.21 20.86 -2.09
N PHE A 8 -3.30 20.55 -1.17
CA PHE A 8 -3.18 19.20 -0.60
C PHE A 8 -4.44 18.77 0.16
N ALA A 9 -5.06 19.66 0.93
CA ALA A 9 -6.32 19.36 1.61
C ALA A 9 -7.43 19.05 0.58
N PHE A 10 -7.54 19.87 -0.46
CA PHE A 10 -8.50 19.69 -1.54
C PHE A 10 -8.30 18.37 -2.30
N THR A 11 -7.07 18.03 -2.68
CA THR A 11 -6.81 16.78 -3.41
C THR A 11 -6.99 15.55 -2.54
N ALA A 12 -6.74 15.64 -1.23
CA ALA A 12 -7.03 14.56 -0.28
C ALA A 12 -8.55 14.26 -0.21
N ASP A 13 -9.38 15.30 -0.10
CA ASP A 13 -10.84 15.14 -0.09
C ASP A 13 -11.37 14.55 -1.40
N ILE A 14 -10.81 14.97 -2.55
CA ILE A 14 -11.16 14.40 -3.85
C ILE A 14 -10.71 12.95 -3.92
N GLN A 15 -9.51 12.63 -3.44
CA GLN A 15 -8.98 11.27 -3.44
C GLN A 15 -9.90 10.31 -2.69
N ASP A 16 -10.35 10.69 -1.50
CA ASP A 16 -11.27 9.86 -0.71
C ASP A 16 -12.59 9.60 -1.45
N ARG A 17 -13.12 10.62 -2.16
CA ARG A 17 -14.32 10.46 -2.98
C ARG A 17 -14.07 9.59 -4.21
N ILE A 18 -12.98 9.77 -4.93
CA ILE A 18 -12.62 8.98 -6.12
C ILE A 18 -12.40 7.52 -5.72
N ASP A 19 -11.67 7.26 -4.65
CA ASP A 19 -11.48 5.91 -4.11
C ASP A 19 -12.85 5.27 -3.84
N GLN A 20 -13.75 5.93 -3.10
CA GLN A 20 -15.10 5.41 -2.84
C GLN A 20 -15.88 5.13 -4.13
N LEU A 21 -15.79 6.02 -5.12
CA LEU A 21 -16.51 5.90 -6.39
C LEU A 21 -15.98 4.71 -7.20
N ILE A 22 -14.66 4.59 -7.35
CA ILE A 22 -14.00 3.45 -8.00
C ILE A 22 -14.37 2.15 -7.29
N PHE A 23 -14.31 2.08 -5.96
CA PHE A 23 -14.61 0.84 -5.24
C PHE A 23 -16.08 0.46 -5.32
N VAL A 24 -17.01 1.39 -5.15
CA VAL A 24 -18.44 1.08 -5.17
C VAL A 24 -18.90 0.75 -6.58
N TRP A 25 -18.46 1.51 -7.57
CA TRP A 25 -18.93 1.35 -8.94
C TRP A 25 -18.27 0.13 -9.59
N LEU A 26 -16.95 0.03 -9.57
CA LEU A 26 -16.23 -1.02 -10.31
C LEU A 26 -16.45 -2.40 -9.68
N TYR A 27 -16.43 -2.52 -8.35
CA TYR A 27 -16.71 -3.82 -7.71
C TYR A 27 -18.19 -4.15 -7.62
N GLY A 28 -19.07 -3.14 -7.50
CA GLY A 28 -20.51 -3.36 -7.58
C GLY A 28 -20.92 -3.92 -8.93
N LEU A 29 -20.33 -3.41 -10.02
CA LEU A 29 -20.61 -3.82 -11.39
C LEU A 29 -20.01 -5.19 -11.73
N ILE A 30 -18.75 -5.45 -11.33
CA ILE A 30 -18.08 -6.73 -11.64
C ILE A 30 -18.64 -7.89 -10.82
N PHE A 31 -18.95 -7.70 -9.53
CA PHE A 31 -19.35 -8.80 -8.64
C PHE A 31 -20.85 -8.86 -8.35
N ASN A 32 -21.64 -7.95 -8.91
CA ASN A 32 -23.09 -7.82 -8.71
C ASN A 32 -23.52 -7.95 -7.23
N LYS A 33 -22.63 -7.53 -6.33
CA LYS A 33 -22.74 -7.71 -4.88
C LYS A 33 -23.16 -6.40 -4.24
N LYS A 34 -24.09 -6.48 -3.28
CA LYS A 34 -24.54 -5.32 -2.50
C LYS A 34 -23.34 -4.66 -1.78
N ARG A 35 -23.33 -3.33 -1.81
CA ARG A 35 -22.28 -2.40 -1.31
C ARG A 35 -21.65 -2.76 0.05
N HIS A 36 -22.38 -3.45 0.94
CA HIS A 36 -21.93 -3.78 2.30
C HIS A 36 -21.16 -5.10 2.47
N GLN A 37 -21.09 -5.97 1.46
CA GLN A 37 -20.43 -7.28 1.60
C GLN A 37 -19.03 -7.38 0.96
N ILE A 38 -18.50 -6.27 0.47
CA ILE A 38 -17.28 -6.28 -0.33
C ILE A 38 -16.05 -6.17 0.60
N LYS A 39 -15.60 -7.30 1.16
CA LYS A 39 -14.29 -7.41 1.81
C LYS A 39 -13.23 -7.81 0.78
N ILE A 40 -12.59 -6.82 0.16
CA ILE A 40 -11.51 -7.05 -0.80
C ILE A 40 -10.15 -7.06 -0.09
N ALA A 41 -9.30 -8.00 -0.49
CA ALA A 41 -7.90 -7.99 -0.06
C ALA A 41 -7.19 -6.75 -0.60
N ARG A 42 -6.48 -6.01 0.26
CA ARG A 42 -5.79 -4.74 -0.07
C ARG A 42 -4.93 -4.81 -1.34
N TRP A 43 -4.29 -5.95 -1.61
CA TRP A 43 -3.47 -6.14 -2.81
C TRP A 43 -4.28 -6.11 -4.11
N LYS A 44 -5.53 -6.61 -4.11
CA LYS A 44 -6.42 -6.53 -5.28
C LYS A 44 -6.86 -5.09 -5.55
N LYS A 45 -7.13 -4.33 -4.49
CA LYS A 45 -7.39 -2.88 -4.57
C LYS A 45 -6.21 -2.19 -5.28
N PHE A 46 -4.99 -2.44 -4.83
CA PHE A 46 -3.77 -1.87 -5.43
C PHE A 46 -3.63 -2.21 -6.92
N LEU A 47 -3.81 -3.47 -7.31
CA LEU A 47 -3.73 -3.87 -8.73
C LEU A 47 -4.80 -3.22 -9.60
N VAL A 48 -6.03 -3.11 -9.11
CA VAL A 48 -7.11 -2.43 -9.83
C VAL A 48 -6.79 -0.94 -10.01
N THR A 49 -6.30 -0.27 -8.98
CA THR A 49 -5.87 1.13 -9.07
C THR A 49 -4.73 1.30 -10.09
N ILE A 50 -3.74 0.38 -10.11
CA ILE A 50 -2.67 0.40 -11.13
C ILE A 50 -3.26 0.28 -12.52
N PHE A 51 -4.14 -0.69 -12.74
CA PHE A 51 -4.74 -0.92 -14.05
C PHE A 51 -5.52 0.31 -14.53
N ILE A 52 -6.28 0.95 -13.64
CA ILE A 52 -7.02 2.19 -13.94
C ILE A 52 -6.07 3.34 -14.26
N ALA A 53 -5.02 3.54 -13.47
CA ALA A 53 -4.06 4.63 -13.68
C ALA A 53 -3.29 4.48 -15.00
N VAL A 54 -2.84 3.26 -15.32
CA VAL A 54 -2.16 2.96 -16.58
C VAL A 54 -3.11 3.16 -17.77
N SER A 55 -4.34 2.65 -17.68
CA SER A 55 -5.35 2.84 -18.73
C SER A 55 -5.69 4.32 -18.93
N TYR A 56 -5.85 5.07 -17.83
CA TYR A 56 -6.09 6.50 -17.83
C TYR A 56 -4.97 7.25 -18.57
N LEU A 57 -3.71 6.93 -18.27
CA LEU A 57 -2.54 7.57 -18.88
C LEU A 57 -2.50 7.35 -20.40
N PHE A 58 -2.79 6.14 -20.88
CA PHE A 58 -2.84 5.85 -22.31
C PHE A 58 -4.02 6.52 -23.03
N VAL A 59 -5.21 6.51 -22.42
CA VAL A 59 -6.40 7.16 -22.98
C VAL A 59 -6.19 8.68 -23.02
N GLN A 60 -5.65 9.27 -21.96
CA GLN A 60 -5.34 10.68 -21.92
C GLN A 60 -4.26 11.08 -22.92
N GLY A 61 -3.20 10.28 -23.05
CA GLY A 61 -2.20 10.54 -24.09
C GLY A 61 -2.81 10.57 -25.50
N ALA A 62 -3.78 9.71 -25.80
CA ALA A 62 -4.49 9.74 -27.08
C ALA A 62 -5.35 11.01 -27.24
N ILE A 63 -6.07 11.41 -26.19
CA ILE A 63 -6.90 12.63 -26.19
C ILE A 63 -6.02 13.86 -26.38
N THR A 64 -4.95 13.99 -25.58
CA THR A 64 -4.00 15.11 -25.67
C THR A 64 -3.38 15.18 -27.06
N MET A 65 -2.91 14.05 -27.62
CA MET A 65 -2.40 14.02 -28.99
C MET A 65 -3.45 14.51 -30.00
N TYR A 66 -4.67 13.99 -29.92
CA TYR A 66 -5.74 14.35 -30.86
C TYR A 66 -6.12 15.84 -30.78
N LEU A 67 -6.22 16.38 -29.57
CA LEU A 67 -6.60 17.79 -29.38
C LEU A 67 -5.47 18.74 -29.77
N GLU A 68 -4.25 18.46 -29.32
CA GLU A 68 -3.10 19.33 -29.56
C GLU A 68 -2.55 19.21 -30.99
N SER A 69 -2.78 18.09 -31.67
CA SER A 69 -2.44 17.94 -33.10
C SER A 69 -3.32 18.81 -34.01
N LYS A 70 -4.53 19.16 -33.55
CA LYS A 70 -5.47 20.03 -34.30
C LYS A 70 -5.23 21.51 -34.10
N GLU A 71 -4.58 21.89 -33.01
CA GLU A 71 -4.24 23.28 -32.73
C GLU A 71 -2.95 23.69 -33.46
N GLU A 72 -2.64 24.98 -33.46
CA GLU A 72 -1.48 25.58 -34.15
C GLU A 72 -0.12 24.96 -33.76
N CYS A 73 -0.08 24.18 -32.67
CA CYS A 73 1.08 23.43 -32.21
C CYS A 73 1.29 22.06 -32.91
N GLY A 74 0.49 21.72 -33.93
CA GLY A 74 0.26 20.38 -34.47
C GLY A 74 1.44 19.58 -35.06
N GLY A 75 2.67 20.10 -35.05
CA GLY A 75 3.84 19.40 -35.60
C GLY A 75 4.62 18.50 -34.63
N ARG A 76 4.50 18.71 -33.31
CA ARG A 76 5.37 18.07 -32.29
C ARG A 76 4.69 17.01 -31.42
N TRP A 77 3.37 16.89 -31.51
CA TRP A 77 2.59 15.99 -30.65
C TRP A 77 2.47 14.60 -31.27
N THR A 78 3.41 13.73 -30.95
CA THR A 78 3.24 12.28 -31.17
C THR A 78 2.56 11.65 -29.96
N TYR A 79 2.00 10.44 -30.14
CA TYR A 79 1.34 9.72 -29.04
C TYR A 79 2.24 9.55 -27.81
N MET A 80 3.50 9.13 -28.02
CA MET A 80 4.44 8.92 -26.91
C MET A 80 4.81 10.24 -26.24
N VAL A 81 4.94 11.33 -27.00
CA VAL A 81 5.17 12.68 -26.46
C VAL A 81 3.98 13.15 -25.60
N ALA A 82 2.75 12.89 -26.06
CA ALA A 82 1.55 13.21 -25.31
C ALA A 82 1.42 12.38 -24.02
N VAL A 83 1.69 11.07 -24.08
CA VAL A 83 1.75 10.20 -22.91
C VAL A 83 2.79 10.69 -21.91
N TYR A 84 3.99 11.02 -22.38
CA TYR A 84 5.06 11.57 -21.56
C TYR A 84 4.62 12.88 -20.89
N PHE A 85 4.00 13.79 -21.64
CA PHE A 85 3.41 15.03 -21.11
C PHE A 85 2.38 14.76 -19.99
N VAL A 86 1.42 13.88 -20.23
CA VAL A 86 0.39 13.54 -19.23
C VAL A 86 1.03 12.96 -17.97
N PHE A 87 2.00 12.07 -18.11
CA PHE A 87 2.71 11.50 -16.97
C PHE A 87 3.45 12.57 -16.17
N GLN A 88 4.28 13.40 -16.81
CA GLN A 88 5.07 14.41 -16.09
C GLN A 88 4.19 15.45 -15.40
N SER A 89 3.06 15.81 -16.01
CA SER A 89 2.13 16.79 -15.44
C SER A 89 1.33 16.18 -14.28
N ALA A 90 0.84 14.94 -14.41
CA ALA A 90 0.15 14.25 -13.31
C ALA A 90 1.09 13.93 -12.13
N ALA A 91 2.37 13.68 -12.42
CA ALA A 91 3.42 13.48 -11.41
C ALA A 91 3.94 14.78 -10.79
N LEU A 92 3.47 15.94 -11.26
CA LEU A 92 3.96 17.26 -10.83
C LEU A 92 5.47 17.45 -11.00
N ILE A 93 6.10 16.75 -11.96
CA ILE A 93 7.52 16.92 -12.31
C ILE A 93 7.69 18.24 -13.07
N GLY A 94 6.86 18.44 -14.09
CA GLY A 94 6.74 19.72 -14.79
C GLY A 94 8.04 20.27 -15.39
N PHE A 95 8.74 19.49 -16.23
CA PHE A 95 9.97 19.96 -16.87
C PHE A 95 9.78 21.20 -17.76
N GLY A 96 8.58 21.41 -18.29
CA GLY A 96 8.23 22.61 -19.07
C GLY A 96 8.71 22.57 -20.53
N ASP A 97 9.27 21.45 -20.97
CA ASP A 97 9.64 21.16 -22.36
C ASP A 97 8.41 21.05 -23.29
N LEU A 98 7.30 20.55 -22.75
CA LEU A 98 6.01 20.44 -23.40
C LEU A 98 4.96 21.19 -22.60
N THR A 99 4.17 22.01 -23.29
CA THR A 99 3.05 22.74 -22.70
C THR A 99 1.85 22.63 -23.62
N ALA A 100 0.70 22.32 -23.02
CA ALA A 100 -0.58 22.29 -23.70
C ALA A 100 -0.98 23.69 -24.20
N SER A 101 -1.84 23.74 -25.21
CA SER A 101 -2.33 25.00 -25.74
C SER A 101 -3.15 25.78 -24.70
N ARG A 102 -3.07 27.12 -24.77
CA ARG A 102 -3.72 28.00 -23.79
C ARG A 102 -5.25 27.95 -23.85
N SER A 103 -5.82 27.69 -25.04
CA SER A 103 -7.27 27.63 -25.28
C SER A 103 -7.92 26.44 -24.57
N LEU A 104 -7.25 25.28 -24.57
CA LEU A 104 -7.78 24.02 -24.04
C LEU A 104 -7.34 23.73 -22.60
N TYR A 105 -6.37 24.49 -22.09
CA TYR A 105 -5.77 24.22 -20.78
C TYR A 105 -6.79 24.22 -19.63
N LEU A 106 -7.59 25.27 -19.49
CA LEU A 106 -8.50 25.41 -18.35
C LEU A 106 -9.70 24.45 -18.40
N THR A 107 -10.20 24.16 -19.59
CA THR A 107 -11.45 23.41 -19.80
C THR A 107 -11.21 21.91 -19.89
N VAL A 108 -10.08 21.50 -20.47
CA VAL A 108 -9.79 20.09 -20.75
C VAL A 108 -8.64 19.61 -19.88
N HIS A 109 -7.46 20.21 -20.04
CA HIS A 109 -6.25 19.68 -19.40
C HIS A 109 -6.28 19.82 -17.88
N LEU A 110 -6.73 20.94 -17.32
CA LEU A 110 -6.70 21.16 -15.87
C LEU A 110 -7.58 20.16 -15.10
N PRO A 111 -8.87 19.94 -15.47
CA PRO A 111 -9.67 18.88 -14.84
C PRO A 111 -9.04 17.49 -15.01
N MET A 112 -8.49 17.20 -16.19
CA MET A 112 -7.83 15.93 -16.45
C MET A 112 -6.62 15.76 -15.53
N LEU A 113 -5.72 16.74 -15.44
CA LEU A 113 -4.54 16.71 -14.59
C LEU A 113 -4.89 16.51 -13.12
N ILE A 114 -5.95 17.14 -12.62
CA ILE A 114 -6.43 16.91 -11.24
C ILE A 114 -6.78 15.43 -11.04
N ILE A 115 -7.50 14.81 -11.98
CA ILE A 115 -7.86 13.39 -11.91
C ILE A 115 -6.61 12.50 -11.98
N GLY A 116 -5.70 12.78 -12.92
CA GLY A 116 -4.46 12.03 -13.09
C GLY A 116 -3.58 12.08 -11.85
N GLN A 117 -3.45 13.26 -11.24
CA GLN A 117 -2.70 13.43 -10.00
C GLN A 117 -3.34 12.67 -8.85
N VAL A 118 -4.66 12.70 -8.69
CA VAL A 118 -5.35 11.96 -7.62
C VAL A 118 -5.16 10.44 -7.78
N LEU A 119 -5.22 9.92 -9.01
CA LEU A 119 -4.95 8.51 -9.28
C LEU A 119 -3.52 8.12 -8.89
N LEU A 120 -2.54 8.95 -9.28
CA LEU A 120 -1.15 8.72 -8.95
C LEU A 120 -0.88 8.84 -7.44
N GLN A 121 -1.52 9.79 -6.77
CA GLN A 121 -1.46 9.97 -5.32
C GLN A 121 -2.02 8.74 -4.58
N SER A 122 -3.14 8.17 -5.06
CA SER A 122 -3.70 6.92 -4.51
C SER A 122 -2.73 5.75 -4.66
N LEU A 123 -2.04 5.65 -5.81
CA LEU A 123 -0.99 4.65 -6.02
C LEU A 123 0.19 4.80 -5.07
N PHE A 124 0.74 6.01 -4.95
CA PHE A 124 1.85 6.27 -4.03
C PHE A 124 1.46 6.02 -2.57
N ALA A 125 0.24 6.40 -2.16
CA ALA A 125 -0.24 6.16 -0.81
C ALA A 125 -0.29 4.67 -0.46
N GLU A 126 -0.78 3.81 -1.37
CA GLU A 126 -0.79 2.36 -1.17
C GLU A 126 0.62 1.76 -1.27
N ALA A 127 1.47 2.26 -2.17
CA ALA A 127 2.87 1.83 -2.29
C ALA A 127 3.67 2.12 -1.02
N ILE A 128 3.54 3.33 -0.45
CA ILE A 128 4.19 3.71 0.81
C ILE A 128 3.71 2.83 1.96
N LYS A 129 2.41 2.52 2.05
CA LYS A 129 1.89 1.59 3.07
C LYS A 129 2.47 0.18 2.88
N TYR A 130 2.58 -0.29 1.64
CA TYR A 130 3.18 -1.59 1.36
C TYR A 130 4.65 -1.64 1.78
N ILE A 131 5.43 -0.63 1.38
CA ILE A 131 6.85 -0.49 1.73
C ILE A 131 7.02 -0.35 3.25
N ARG A 132 6.16 0.39 3.94
CA ARG A 132 6.29 0.59 5.39
C ARG A 132 5.97 -0.66 6.20
N TYR A 133 4.93 -1.40 5.83
CA TYR A 133 4.40 -2.46 6.69
C TYR A 133 4.71 -3.89 6.23
N LYS A 134 4.79 -4.15 4.92
CA LYS A 134 5.00 -5.51 4.40
C LYS A 134 6.44 -5.78 4.01
N PHE A 135 7.14 -4.78 3.49
CA PHE A 135 8.52 -4.94 3.05
C PHE A 135 9.46 -5.36 4.20
N PRO A 136 9.43 -4.74 5.40
CA PRO A 136 10.32 -5.15 6.50
C PRO A 136 10.05 -6.58 6.94
N LEU A 137 8.78 -6.96 7.11
CA LEU A 137 8.39 -8.33 7.46
C LEU A 137 8.85 -9.35 6.41
N TRP A 138 8.75 -9.01 5.14
CA TRP A 138 9.23 -9.89 4.07
C TRP A 138 10.77 -10.02 4.12
N VAL A 139 11.49 -8.92 4.34
CA VAL A 139 12.95 -8.91 4.49
C VAL A 139 13.39 -9.74 5.71
N GLU A 140 12.74 -9.57 6.86
CA GLU A 140 13.02 -10.35 8.08
C GLU A 140 12.82 -11.84 7.85
N ASN A 141 11.69 -12.24 7.25
CA ASN A 141 11.42 -13.65 6.95
C ASN A 141 12.40 -14.24 5.93
N ALA A 142 12.77 -13.46 4.89
CA ALA A 142 13.75 -13.88 3.89
C ALA A 142 15.16 -14.02 4.51
N TRP A 143 15.52 -13.08 5.40
CA TRP A 143 16.77 -13.13 6.15
C TRP A 143 16.81 -14.34 7.08
N ASP A 144 15.75 -14.63 7.83
CA ASP A 144 15.66 -15.80 8.70
C ASP A 144 15.77 -17.11 7.92
N ALA A 145 15.11 -17.21 6.76
CA ALA A 145 15.21 -18.37 5.89
C ALA A 145 16.63 -18.56 5.35
N PHE A 146 17.28 -17.46 4.95
CA PHE A 146 18.68 -17.46 4.52
C PHE A 146 19.62 -17.89 5.65
N MET A 147 19.50 -17.29 6.84
CA MET A 147 20.34 -17.61 8.00
C MET A 147 20.19 -19.08 8.41
N LYS A 148 18.96 -19.61 8.40
CA LYS A 148 18.73 -21.05 8.62
C LYS A 148 19.38 -21.88 7.52
N ALA A 149 19.25 -21.54 6.25
CA ALA A 149 19.87 -22.32 5.18
C ALA A 149 21.41 -22.28 5.21
N ALA A 150 22.00 -21.12 5.56
CA ALA A 150 23.44 -20.90 5.57
C ALA A 150 24.13 -21.54 6.78
N PHE A 151 23.51 -21.50 7.97
CA PHE A 151 24.14 -21.91 9.22
C PHE A 151 23.59 -23.21 9.83
N ASN A 152 22.48 -23.77 9.32
CA ASN A 152 21.94 -25.05 9.80
C ASN A 152 22.65 -26.29 9.21
N LYS A 153 23.72 -26.11 8.42
CA LYS A 153 24.56 -27.23 7.96
C LYS A 153 25.78 -27.51 8.85
N ASN A 154 26.13 -26.64 9.79
CA ASN A 154 27.09 -26.91 10.86
C ASN A 154 26.97 -25.80 11.91
N PRO A 155 26.49 -26.06 13.14
CA PRO A 155 26.62 -25.07 14.19
C PRO A 155 28.13 -24.78 14.38
N PRO A 156 28.58 -23.51 14.30
CA PRO A 156 29.94 -23.20 14.71
C PRO A 156 30.09 -23.67 16.15
N ASN A 157 31.13 -24.45 16.44
CA ASN A 157 31.52 -24.82 17.78
C ASN A 157 31.67 -23.53 18.59
N MET A 158 30.60 -23.14 19.29
CA MET A 158 30.66 -22.02 20.20
C MET A 158 31.66 -22.41 21.26
N ILE A 159 32.77 -21.68 21.29
CA ILE A 159 33.76 -21.74 22.36
C ILE A 159 32.97 -21.59 23.66
N LYS A 160 32.89 -22.67 24.44
CA LYS A 160 32.31 -22.62 25.78
C LYS A 160 33.21 -21.73 26.60
N PHE A 161 32.79 -20.49 26.84
CA PHE A 161 33.42 -19.65 27.86
C PHE A 161 33.33 -20.39 29.19
N PRO A 162 34.41 -20.41 30.00
CA PRO A 162 34.38 -21.01 31.33
C PRO A 162 33.23 -20.39 32.12
N GLN A 163 32.29 -21.21 32.58
CA GLN A 163 31.30 -20.73 33.54
C GLN A 163 32.06 -20.35 34.81
N GLU A 164 32.02 -19.07 35.17
CA GLU A 164 32.38 -18.63 36.51
C GLU A 164 31.59 -19.47 37.51
N THR A 165 32.33 -20.13 38.40
CA THR A 165 31.83 -20.90 39.52
C THR A 165 30.81 -20.10 40.32
N GLN A 166 29.54 -20.45 40.21
CA GLN A 166 28.51 -19.99 41.15
C GLN A 166 28.82 -20.52 42.56
N PRO A 167 28.76 -19.70 43.61
CA PRO A 167 28.98 -20.15 44.98
C PRO A 167 27.81 -21.01 45.49
N SER A 168 28.12 -22.29 45.73
CA SER A 168 27.55 -23.24 46.70
C SER A 168 26.22 -22.83 47.37
N ALA A 169 25.10 -23.29 46.81
CA ALA A 169 23.81 -23.30 47.50
C ALA A 169 23.78 -24.37 48.62
N ARG A 170 23.39 -23.93 49.83
CA ARG A 170 23.22 -24.74 51.05
C ARG A 170 22.01 -25.70 50.91
N PRO A 171 22.07 -26.97 51.38
CA PRO A 171 20.95 -27.90 51.21
C PRO A 171 20.03 -27.92 52.44
N LYS A 172 18.70 -27.88 52.24
CA LYS A 172 17.74 -28.38 53.25
C LYS A 172 16.50 -29.08 52.65
N LYS A 173 16.58 -30.42 52.73
CA LYS A 173 15.59 -31.41 53.20
C LYS A 173 14.19 -31.56 52.56
N LYS A 174 14.06 -32.73 51.90
CA LYS A 174 12.89 -33.62 51.77
C LYS A 174 12.00 -33.76 53.03
N LYS A 175 10.67 -33.67 52.82
CA LYS A 175 9.52 -34.45 53.36
C LYS A 175 8.27 -33.65 52.91
N GLU A 176 7.18 -34.19 52.35
CA GLU A 176 6.41 -35.38 52.70
C GLU A 176 5.44 -35.70 51.54
N LYS A 177 5.24 -36.99 51.26
CA LYS A 177 4.14 -37.52 50.45
C LYS A 177 2.95 -37.82 51.38
N ALA A 178 1.75 -37.79 50.80
CA ALA A 178 0.52 -38.44 51.24
C ALA A 178 -0.40 -37.65 52.20
N ILE A 179 -1.59 -37.30 51.67
CA ILE A 179 -2.96 -37.43 52.23
C ILE A 179 -3.86 -36.92 51.08
N SER A 180 -4.32 -37.82 50.19
CA SER A 180 -5.61 -38.51 50.28
C SER A 180 -6.80 -37.64 49.85
N ASN A 181 -7.27 -37.93 48.64
CA ASN A 181 -8.69 -38.12 48.30
C ASN A 181 -9.66 -37.95 49.48
N LYS A 182 -10.38 -36.81 49.52
CA LYS A 182 -11.71 -36.67 50.13
C LYS A 182 -12.24 -35.26 49.89
N ALA A 183 -12.97 -35.05 48.79
CA ALA A 183 -14.10 -34.10 48.70
C ALA A 183 -14.65 -34.06 47.26
N ASN A 184 -15.02 -35.23 46.73
CA ASN A 184 -16.16 -35.28 45.82
C ASN A 184 -17.41 -35.42 46.70
N ASN A 185 -18.50 -34.76 46.29
CA ASN A 185 -19.87 -34.93 46.77
C ASN A 185 -20.36 -34.05 47.95
N LYS A 186 -21.00 -32.91 47.62
CA LYS A 186 -22.22 -32.46 48.31
C LYS A 186 -23.03 -31.42 47.51
N LYS A 187 -24.21 -31.85 47.05
CA LYS A 187 -25.53 -31.18 47.03
C LYS A 187 -25.64 -29.85 46.24
N MET A 188 -26.40 -29.72 45.15
CA MET A 188 -27.84 -29.96 44.93
C MET A 188 -28.78 -29.31 45.97
N VAL A 189 -29.71 -28.49 45.45
CA VAL A 189 -31.04 -28.06 45.98
C VAL A 189 -31.20 -26.57 46.33
N ARG A 190 -32.00 -25.90 45.47
CA ARG A 190 -33.01 -24.82 45.65
C ARG A 190 -32.75 -23.67 46.63
N VAL A 191 -32.93 -22.44 46.14
CA VAL A 191 -34.20 -21.67 46.27
C VAL A 191 -34.47 -20.97 44.94
#